data_AF-A0A7Y1V7T4-F1
#
_entry.id   AF-A0A7Y1V7T4-F1
#
_cell.length_a   1.000
_cell.length_b   1.000
_cell.length_c   1.000
_cell.angle_alpha   90.00
_cell.angle_beta   90.00
_cell.angle_gamma   90.00
#
_symmetry.space_group_name_H-M   'P 1'
#
loop_
_entity.id
_entity.type
_entity.pdbx_description
1 polymer ?
#
loop_
_entity_poly.entity_id
_entity_poly.type
_entity_poly.pdbx_seq_one_letter_code
_entity_poly.pdbx_strand_id
1 'polypeptide(L)'
;MRRSVGIWFLSLWFVYLSCAKAGEQQPIEILPDSTLVVVMTDAFILQSAFRQTFGDIRDSMSEVYTQQLLSKHGITLDVYNTNMEWLSRHPEKLDSIYAKVLQRAGSLEDKISRASANLTE
;
A
#
# COMPACT_ATOMS: atom_id res chain seq x y z
N MET A 1 -30.96 41.98 -25.12
CA MET A 1 -30.11 40.77 -25.11
C MET A 1 -28.76 41.12 -24.49
N ARG A 2 -28.60 41.09 -23.16
CA ARG A 2 -27.33 41.54 -22.52
C ARG A 2 -27.10 40.99 -21.10
N ARG A 3 -27.54 39.77 -20.82
CA ARG A 3 -27.42 39.14 -19.48
C ARG A 3 -26.69 37.78 -19.48
N SER A 4 -26.48 37.17 -20.63
CA SER A 4 -25.99 35.78 -20.72
C SER A 4 -24.46 35.64 -20.74
N VAL A 5 -23.70 36.74 -20.93
CA VAL A 5 -22.22 36.70 -21.04
C VAL A 5 -21.54 36.63 -19.66
N GLY A 6 -22.17 37.16 -18.61
CA GLY A 6 -21.60 37.15 -17.25
C GLY A 6 -21.57 35.77 -16.60
N ILE A 7 -22.50 34.88 -16.97
CA ILE A 7 -22.63 33.53 -16.38
C ILE A 7 -21.51 32.59 -16.89
N TRP A 8 -21.05 32.78 -18.12
CA TRP A 8 -19.94 32.03 -18.69
C TRP A 8 -18.60 32.37 -18.02
N PHE A 9 -18.36 33.66 -17.72
CA PHE A 9 -17.16 34.08 -16.98
C PHE A 9 -17.18 33.63 -15.51
N LEU A 10 -18.36 33.58 -14.87
CA LEU A 10 -18.50 33.13 -13.49
C LEU A 10 -18.25 31.61 -13.34
N SER A 11 -18.67 30.82 -14.34
CA SER A 11 -18.42 29.37 -14.41
C SER A 11 -16.93 29.04 -14.56
N LEU A 12 -16.21 29.82 -15.37
CA LEU A 12 -14.77 29.62 -15.59
C LEU A 12 -13.95 29.88 -14.32
N TRP A 13 -14.39 30.80 -13.45
CA TRP A 13 -13.68 31.14 -12.21
C TRP A 13 -13.82 30.05 -11.14
N PHE A 14 -14.95 29.33 -11.09
CA PHE A 14 -15.17 28.25 -10.12
C PHE A 14 -14.26 27.03 -10.35
N VAL A 15 -13.82 26.79 -11.60
CA VAL A 15 -12.91 25.69 -11.95
C VAL A 15 -11.49 25.92 -11.38
N TYR A 16 -11.05 27.17 -11.26
CA TYR A 16 -9.70 27.47 -10.75
C TYR A 16 -9.56 27.36 -9.22
N LEU A 17 -10.65 27.50 -8.46
CA LEU A 17 -10.59 27.35 -7.00
C LEU A 17 -10.63 25.89 -6.51
N SER A 18 -10.98 24.94 -7.38
CA SER A 18 -11.04 23.52 -6.99
C SER A 18 -9.66 22.85 -6.89
N CYS A 19 -8.58 23.55 -7.23
CA CYS A 19 -7.21 23.05 -7.16
C CYS A 19 -6.46 23.58 -5.92
N ALA A 20 -7.18 23.86 -4.83
CA ALA A 20 -6.56 24.03 -3.52
C ALA A 20 -6.06 22.66 -3.05
N LYS A 21 -4.79 22.37 -3.34
CA LYS A 21 -4.09 21.16 -2.89
C LYS A 21 -4.22 21.10 -1.36
N ALA A 22 -5.05 20.19 -0.86
CA ALA A 22 -5.16 19.93 0.57
C ALA A 22 -3.74 19.68 1.11
N GLY A 23 -3.36 20.42 2.15
CA GLY A 23 -2.02 20.35 2.73
C GLY A 23 -1.61 18.90 2.92
N GLU A 24 -0.45 18.56 2.38
CA GLU A 24 0.04 17.19 2.35
C GLU A 24 0.25 16.68 3.78
N GLN A 25 -0.71 15.88 4.27
CA GLN A 25 -0.59 15.24 5.57
C GLN A 25 0.49 14.16 5.45
N GLN A 26 1.70 14.50 5.91
CA GLN A 26 2.74 13.52 6.15
C GLN A 26 2.37 12.71 7.40
N PRO A 27 2.61 11.39 7.41
CA PRO A 27 2.45 10.58 8.60
C PRO A 27 3.27 11.16 9.76
N ILE A 28 2.75 11.09 10.98
CA ILE A 28 3.51 11.43 12.19
C ILE A 28 4.76 10.56 12.30
N GLU A 29 4.66 9.32 11.85
CA GLU A 29 5.75 8.35 11.76
C GLU A 29 5.88 7.85 10.31
N ILE A 30 6.96 8.22 9.63
CA ILE A 30 7.26 7.73 8.28
C ILE A 30 8.05 6.43 8.40
N LEU A 31 7.46 5.33 7.92
CA LEU A 31 8.12 4.04 7.89
C LEU A 31 9.29 4.07 6.88
N PRO A 32 10.47 3.53 7.24
CA PRO A 32 11.57 3.36 6.29
C PRO A 32 11.16 2.48 5.11
N ASP A 33 11.70 2.77 3.92
CA ASP A 33 11.46 1.98 2.71
C ASP A 33 11.78 0.48 2.93
N SER A 34 12.85 0.17 3.67
CA SER A 34 13.20 -1.22 4.02
C SER A 34 12.10 -1.91 4.81
N THR A 35 11.51 -1.21 5.78
CA THR A 35 10.40 -1.70 6.60
C THR A 35 9.17 -1.91 5.73
N LEU A 36 8.82 -0.94 4.89
CA LEU A 36 7.70 -1.04 3.95
C LEU A 36 7.85 -2.24 3.01
N VAL A 37 9.03 -2.42 2.42
CA VAL A 37 9.31 -3.58 1.55
C VAL A 37 9.11 -4.89 2.29
N VAL A 38 9.63 -5.03 3.51
CA VAL A 38 9.49 -6.27 4.29
C VAL A 38 8.03 -6.55 4.64
N VAL A 39 7.33 -5.55 5.18
CA VAL A 39 5.95 -5.69 5.65
C VAL A 39 4.99 -5.97 4.49
N MET A 40 5.15 -5.25 3.37
CA MET A 40 4.32 -5.44 2.19
C MET A 40 4.57 -6.82 1.55
N THR A 41 5.82 -7.28 1.48
CA THR A 41 6.11 -8.65 1.02
C THR A 41 5.44 -9.69 1.90
N ASP A 42 5.58 -9.59 3.22
CA ASP A 42 4.98 -10.55 4.14
C ASP A 42 3.44 -10.50 4.08
N ALA A 43 2.85 -9.31 3.89
CA ALA A 43 1.42 -9.14 3.72
C ALA A 43 0.90 -9.81 2.44
N PHE A 44 1.60 -9.67 1.32
CA PHE A 44 1.24 -10.36 0.08
C PHE A 44 1.33 -11.88 0.21
N ILE A 45 2.39 -12.40 0.85
CA ILE A 45 2.54 -13.83 1.09
C ILE A 45 1.40 -14.35 1.97
N LEU A 46 1.10 -13.64 3.06
CA LEU A 46 0.01 -13.98 3.97
C LEU A 46 -1.35 -13.98 3.25
N GLN A 47 -1.65 -12.94 2.47
CA GLN A 47 -2.90 -12.87 1.70
C GLN A 47 -3.01 -14.00 0.67
N SER A 48 -1.92 -14.32 -0.03
CA SER A 48 -1.87 -15.44 -0.98
C SER A 48 -2.15 -16.77 -0.29
N ALA A 49 -1.45 -17.04 0.82
CA ALA A 49 -1.66 -18.25 1.62
C ALA A 49 -3.08 -18.33 2.20
N PHE A 50 -3.60 -17.22 2.68
CA PHE A 50 -4.95 -17.12 3.23
C PHE A 50 -6.00 -17.41 2.15
N ARG A 51 -5.88 -16.78 0.98
CA ARG A 51 -6.78 -17.00 -0.16
C ARG A 51 -6.74 -18.43 -0.65
N GLN A 52 -5.55 -19.02 -0.75
CA GLN A 52 -5.38 -20.43 -1.12
C GLN A 52 -6.05 -21.39 -0.13
N THR A 53 -6.01 -21.05 1.16
CA THR A 53 -6.53 -21.93 2.24
C THR A 53 -8.03 -21.77 2.48
N PHE A 54 -8.53 -20.53 2.45
CA PHE A 54 -9.87 -20.19 2.94
C PHE A 54 -10.81 -19.59 1.88
N GLY A 55 -10.31 -19.29 0.67
CA GLY A 55 -11.07 -18.55 -0.35
C GLY A 55 -11.40 -17.11 0.08
N ASP A 56 -12.35 -16.47 -0.61
CA ASP A 56 -12.67 -15.04 -0.44
C ASP A 56 -13.71 -14.76 0.68
N ILE A 57 -14.00 -15.71 1.59
CA ILE A 57 -15.21 -15.69 2.44
C ILE A 57 -14.97 -15.22 3.89
N ARG A 58 -13.71 -15.06 4.34
CA ARG A 58 -13.39 -14.87 5.78
C ARG A 58 -12.62 -13.58 6.08
N ASP A 59 -13.28 -12.44 5.91
CA ASP A 59 -12.73 -11.11 6.19
C ASP A 59 -12.28 -10.93 7.65
N SER A 60 -13.08 -11.40 8.61
CA SER A 60 -12.78 -11.25 10.03
C SER A 60 -11.49 -11.95 10.48
N MET A 61 -11.13 -13.07 9.84
CA MET A 61 -9.87 -13.76 10.11
C MET A 61 -8.69 -13.05 9.43
N SER A 62 -8.90 -12.54 8.22
CA SER A 62 -7.89 -11.76 7.48
C SER A 62 -7.42 -10.55 8.29
N GLU A 63 -8.34 -9.85 8.95
CA GLU A 63 -8.03 -8.72 9.83
C GLU A 63 -7.13 -9.13 11.01
N VAL A 64 -7.49 -10.22 11.70
CA VAL A 64 -6.70 -10.74 12.84
C VAL A 64 -5.28 -11.10 12.41
N TYR A 65 -5.12 -11.80 11.28
CA TYR A 65 -3.79 -12.17 10.79
C TYR A 65 -2.99 -10.95 10.32
N THR A 66 -3.65 -9.96 9.72
CA THR A 66 -3.00 -8.69 9.35
C THR A 66 -2.48 -7.97 10.59
N GLN A 67 -3.29 -7.88 11.65
CA GLN A 67 -2.87 -7.26 12.91
C GLN A 67 -1.69 -7.99 13.54
N GLN A 68 -1.70 -9.33 13.54
CA GLN A 68 -0.57 -10.15 14.02
C GLN A 68 0.70 -9.93 13.19
N LEU A 69 0.56 -9.85 11.87
CA LEU A 69 1.67 -9.58 10.97
C LEU A 69 2.31 -8.21 11.26
N LEU A 70 1.50 -7.15 11.38
CA LEU A 70 2.02 -5.82 11.68
C LEU A 70 2.69 -5.78 13.06
N SER A 71 2.09 -6.46 14.04
CA SER A 71 2.66 -6.58 15.39
C SER A 71 4.02 -7.27 15.40
N LYS A 72 4.24 -8.27 14.54
CA LYS A 72 5.55 -8.94 14.37
C LYS A 72 6.64 -7.96 13.91
N HIS A 73 6.26 -6.93 13.17
CA HIS A 73 7.17 -5.88 12.68
C HIS A 73 7.21 -4.66 13.61
N GLY A 74 6.51 -4.68 14.75
CA GLY A 74 6.44 -3.57 15.70
C GLY A 74 5.61 -2.38 15.20
N ILE A 75 4.69 -2.62 14.25
CA ILE A 75 3.92 -1.57 13.58
C ILE A 75 2.45 -1.68 14.01
N THR A 76 1.81 -0.54 14.28
CA THR A 76 0.36 -0.49 14.51
C THR A 76 -0.39 -0.37 13.19
N LEU A 77 -1.65 -0.81 13.17
CA LEU A 77 -2.49 -0.69 11.97
C LEU A 77 -2.64 0.77 11.53
N ASP A 78 -2.74 1.70 12.46
CA ASP A 78 -2.87 3.14 12.19
C ASP A 78 -1.62 3.72 11.50
N VAL A 79 -0.42 3.39 12.01
CA VAL A 79 0.86 3.80 11.40
C VAL A 79 0.98 3.21 10.00
N TYR A 80 0.64 1.93 9.83
CA TYR A 80 0.66 1.28 8.52
C TYR A 80 -0.29 1.97 7.53
N ASN A 81 -1.56 2.18 7.92
CA ASN A 81 -2.57 2.80 7.06
C ASN A 81 -2.19 4.23 6.66
N THR A 82 -1.70 5.03 7.59
CA THR A 82 -1.29 6.41 7.30
C THR A 82 -0.10 6.43 6.33
N ASN A 83 0.84 5.49 6.47
CA ASN A 83 1.95 5.34 5.52
C ASN A 83 1.47 4.87 4.13
N MET A 84 0.49 3.96 4.05
CA MET A 84 -0.09 3.54 2.78
C MET A 84 -0.85 4.66 2.09
N GLU A 85 -1.64 5.44 2.83
CA GLU A 85 -2.31 6.62 2.32
C GLU A 85 -1.31 7.66 1.80
N TRP A 86 -0.26 7.95 2.55
CA TRP A 86 0.81 8.84 2.09
C TRP A 86 1.49 8.31 0.84
N LEU A 87 1.81 7.01 0.80
CA LEU A 87 2.47 6.37 -0.33
C LEU A 87 1.60 6.39 -1.60
N SER A 88 0.26 6.27 -1.46
CA SER A 88 -0.68 6.38 -2.59
C SER A 88 -0.66 7.75 -3.29
N ARG A 89 -0.21 8.80 -2.59
CA ARG A 89 -0.02 10.15 -3.14
C ARG A 89 1.37 10.34 -3.78
N HIS A 90 2.26 9.37 -3.63
CA HIS A 90 3.65 9.41 -4.11
C HIS A 90 3.93 8.25 -5.08
N PRO A 91 3.40 8.29 -6.31
CA PRO A 91 3.42 7.17 -7.24
C PRO A 91 4.84 6.68 -7.57
N GLU A 92 5.80 7.58 -7.78
CA GLU A 92 7.20 7.19 -8.06
C GLU A 92 7.83 6.40 -6.90
N LYS A 93 7.51 6.80 -5.66
CA LYS A 93 7.99 6.10 -4.47
C LYS A 93 7.29 4.75 -4.30
N LEU A 94 5.98 4.70 -4.55
CA LEU A 94 5.21 3.47 -4.53
C LEU A 94 5.76 2.46 -5.53
N ASP A 95 6.02 2.87 -6.77
CA ASP A 95 6.60 2.01 -7.82
C ASP A 95 7.97 1.47 -7.40
N SER A 96 8.83 2.31 -6.83
CA SER A 96 10.14 1.89 -6.33
C SER A 96 10.03 0.84 -5.22
N ILE A 97 9.10 1.03 -4.27
CA ILE A 97 8.85 0.06 -3.20
C ILE A 97 8.30 -1.24 -3.79
N TYR A 98 7.36 -1.16 -4.73
CA TYR A 98 6.74 -2.33 -5.33
C TYR A 98 7.76 -3.19 -6.10
N ALA A 99 8.66 -2.56 -6.86
CA ALA A 99 9.75 -3.25 -7.53
C ALA A 99 10.64 -4.04 -6.54
N LYS A 100 10.96 -3.43 -5.38
CA LYS A 100 11.73 -4.08 -4.31
C LYS A 100 10.94 -5.21 -3.63
N VAL A 101 9.63 -5.06 -3.46
CA VAL A 101 8.74 -6.10 -2.93
C VAL A 101 8.76 -7.33 -3.84
N LEU A 102 8.63 -7.15 -5.15
CA LEU A 102 8.69 -8.24 -6.13
C LEU A 102 10.07 -8.93 -6.12
N GLN A 103 11.15 -8.15 -6.09
CA GLN A 103 12.51 -8.68 -5.99
C GLN A 103 12.70 -9.53 -4.71
N ARG A 104 12.21 -9.04 -3.57
CA ARG A 104 12.28 -9.76 -2.30
C ARG A 104 11.47 -11.06 -2.34
N ALA A 105 10.26 -11.02 -2.90
CA ALA A 105 9.42 -12.20 -3.04
C ALA A 105 10.10 -13.28 -3.90
N GLY A 106 10.64 -12.90 -5.07
CA GLY A 106 11.40 -13.84 -5.92
C GLY A 106 12.63 -14.42 -5.21
N SER A 107 13.37 -13.59 -4.46
CA SER A 107 14.51 -14.08 -3.67
C SER A 107 14.10 -15.08 -2.58
N LEU A 108 12.93 -14.94 -1.98
CA LEU A 108 12.40 -15.89 -1.00
C LEU A 108 12.00 -17.21 -1.69
N GLU A 109 11.36 -17.14 -2.85
CA GLU A 109 11.02 -18.31 -3.65
C GLU A 109 12.26 -19.11 -4.05
N ASP A 110 13.32 -18.44 -4.54
CA ASP A 110 14.60 -19.06 -4.88
C ASP A 110 15.25 -19.75 -3.68
N LYS A 111 15.10 -19.19 -2.47
CA LYS A 111 15.63 -19.79 -1.24
C LYS A 111 14.85 -21.02 -0.84
N ILE A 112 13.52 -20.99 -0.95
CA ILE A 112 12.64 -22.11 -0.64
C ILE A 112 12.90 -23.27 -1.63
N SER A 113 13.00 -22.96 -2.92
CA SER A 113 13.30 -23.95 -3.97
C SER A 113 14.63 -24.67 -3.70
N ARG A 114 15.71 -23.92 -3.44
CA ARG A 114 17.01 -24.49 -3.09
C ARG A 114 16.98 -25.32 -1.81
N ALA A 115 16.29 -24.85 -0.78
CA ALA A 115 16.15 -25.60 0.47
C ALA A 115 15.41 -26.92 0.25
N SER A 116 14.38 -26.95 -0.60
CA SER A 116 13.63 -28.17 -0.91
C SER A 116 14.45 -29.21 -1.68
N ALA A 117 15.31 -28.77 -2.62
CA ALA A 117 16.19 -29.66 -3.37
C ALA A 117 17.22 -30.36 -2.48
N ASN A 118 17.79 -29.65 -1.50
CA ASN A 118 18.77 -30.21 -0.56
C ASN A 118 18.17 -31.24 0.42
N LEU A 119 16.85 -31.30 0.57
CA LEU A 119 16.18 -32.29 1.44
C LEU A 119 15.85 -33.60 0.71
N THR A 120 16.01 -33.62 -0.62
CA THR A 120 15.73 -34.78 -1.48
C THR A 120 16.98 -35.54 -1.93
N GLU A 121 18.18 -35.04 -1.59
CA GLU A 121 19.48 -35.72 -1.72
C GLU A 121 19.90 -36.40 -0.41
#